data_AF-A0A4Q5WUM3-F1
#
_entry.id   AF-A0A4Q5WUM3-F1
#
_cell.length_a   1.000
_cell.length_b   1.000
_cell.length_c   1.000
_cell.angle_alpha   90.00
_cell.angle_beta   90.00
_cell.angle_gamma   90.00
#
_symmetry.space_group_name_H-M   'P 1'
#
loop_
_entity.id
_entity.type
_entity.pdbx_description
1 polymer ?
#
loop_
_entity_poly.entity_id
_entity_poly.type
_entity_poly.pdbx_seq_one_letter_code
_entity_poly.pdbx_strand_id
1 'polypeptide(L)'
;LTELKMPGLEIGTNVNQKNLGDAEFLPFFEAAEKLGCALLIHPWEMLGEKDIQKYWLPWLVGMPAETTRAICSLIFGGVLERFPKLRIAFAHGGGSFPYTLGRIEHGYAVRPDLVQIDNSVSPRDYLGKFWVDSLVHDERTFQYLRETMTDDKICVGSDYPFPLGEQHPGELVERLVTDEATRGKMLHRNALDWLNLKIS
;
A
#
# COMPACT_ATOMS: atom_id res chain seq x y z
N LEU A 1 13.40 15.78 -5.07
CA LEU A 1 12.07 16.14 -5.64
C LEU A 1 12.14 17.42 -6.49
N THR A 2 12.54 18.55 -5.92
CA THR A 2 12.55 19.85 -6.63
C THR A 2 13.59 19.93 -7.76
N GLU A 3 14.82 19.47 -7.51
CA GLU A 3 15.90 19.53 -8.51
C GLU A 3 15.78 18.44 -9.57
N LEU A 4 15.61 17.18 -9.14
CA LEU A 4 15.49 16.01 -10.04
C LEU A 4 14.10 15.84 -10.65
N LYS A 5 13.11 16.67 -10.25
CA LYS A 5 11.71 16.61 -10.71
C LYS A 5 11.06 15.23 -10.58
N MET A 6 11.50 14.43 -9.60
CA MET A 6 10.89 13.13 -9.29
C MET A 6 9.48 13.36 -8.71
N PRO A 7 8.46 12.60 -9.17
CA PRO A 7 7.09 12.75 -8.68
C PRO A 7 6.86 12.17 -7.27
N GLY A 8 7.80 11.33 -6.82
CA GLY A 8 7.68 10.63 -5.56
C GLY A 8 8.98 9.97 -5.11
N LEU A 9 8.89 9.23 -4.01
CA LEU A 9 9.95 8.43 -3.40
C LEU A 9 9.43 7.02 -3.09
N GLU A 10 10.32 6.06 -3.08
CA GLU A 10 10.09 4.74 -2.49
C GLU A 10 10.73 4.69 -1.10
N ILE A 11 10.02 4.10 -0.13
CA ILE A 11 10.51 3.88 1.23
C ILE A 11 10.16 2.47 1.71
N GLY A 12 10.90 1.99 2.72
CA GLY A 12 10.60 0.74 3.40
C GLY A 12 9.32 0.79 4.24
N THR A 13 8.76 -0.37 4.55
CA THR A 13 7.64 -0.57 5.50
C THR A 13 7.97 -0.27 6.96
N ASN A 14 9.26 -0.15 7.30
CA ASN A 14 9.78 0.23 8.60
C ASN A 14 11.14 0.93 8.43
N VAL A 15 11.63 1.55 9.51
CA VAL A 15 13.00 2.11 9.57
C VAL A 15 13.70 1.51 10.78
N ASN A 16 14.65 0.60 10.55
CA ASN A 16 15.33 -0.15 11.62
C ASN A 16 14.32 -0.84 12.57
N GLN A 17 13.32 -1.52 12.00
CA GLN A 17 12.21 -2.15 12.71
C GLN A 17 11.25 -1.19 13.44
N LYS A 18 11.43 0.13 13.36
CA LYS A 18 10.45 1.10 13.87
C LYS A 18 9.30 1.30 12.90
N ASN A 19 8.12 1.51 13.47
CA ASN A 19 6.88 1.58 12.73
C ASN A 19 6.72 2.95 12.07
N LEU A 20 6.24 3.01 10.83
CA LEU A 20 6.07 4.28 10.12
C LEU A 20 5.11 5.25 10.82
N GLY A 21 4.14 4.77 11.58
CA GLY A 21 3.24 5.58 12.40
C GLY A 21 3.88 6.20 13.65
N ASP A 22 5.13 5.86 13.99
CA ASP A 22 5.80 6.40 15.16
C ASP A 22 6.05 7.92 15.02
N ALA A 23 5.87 8.66 16.12
CA ALA A 23 5.91 10.12 16.13
C ALA A 23 7.20 10.74 15.57
N GLU A 24 8.32 10.01 15.67
CA GLU A 24 9.62 10.46 15.15
C GLU A 24 9.65 10.63 13.62
N PHE A 25 8.75 9.95 12.90
CA PHE A 25 8.66 10.03 11.44
C PHE A 25 7.64 11.05 10.93
N LEU A 26 6.84 11.67 11.81
CA LEU A 26 5.85 12.69 11.41
C LEU A 26 6.47 13.85 10.60
N PRO A 27 7.66 14.39 10.93
CA PRO A 27 8.28 15.44 10.12
C PRO A 27 8.57 15.02 8.67
N PHE A 28 8.85 13.73 8.43
CA PHE A 28 9.05 13.21 7.07
C PHE A 28 7.73 13.26 6.28
N PHE A 29 6.62 12.79 6.86
CA PHE A 29 5.32 12.80 6.19
C PHE A 29 4.78 14.21 5.97
N GLU A 30 4.99 15.12 6.92
CA GLU A 30 4.67 16.54 6.74
C GLU A 30 5.42 17.14 5.54
N ALA A 31 6.73 16.86 5.44
CA ALA A 31 7.54 17.33 4.32
C ALA A 31 7.10 16.70 3.00
N ALA A 32 6.79 15.40 2.97
CA ALA A 32 6.30 14.70 1.80
C ALA A 32 4.98 15.31 1.29
N GLU A 33 4.02 15.55 2.19
CA GLU A 33 2.75 16.19 1.83
C GLU A 33 2.97 17.61 1.30
N LYS A 34 3.75 18.43 2.00
CA LYS A 34 4.04 19.82 1.62
C LYS A 34 4.70 19.93 0.24
N LEU A 35 5.56 18.99 -0.10
CA LEU A 35 6.23 18.93 -1.40
C LEU A 35 5.38 18.27 -2.48
N GLY A 36 4.19 17.74 -2.14
CA GLY A 36 3.38 16.95 -3.05
C GLY A 36 4.11 15.69 -3.52
N CYS A 37 4.92 15.09 -2.66
CA CYS A 37 5.64 13.85 -2.91
C CYS A 37 4.70 12.65 -2.82
N ALA A 38 4.59 11.86 -3.89
CA ALA A 38 3.98 10.54 -3.80
C ALA A 38 4.94 9.57 -3.10
N LEU A 39 4.43 8.65 -2.29
CA LEU A 39 5.22 7.63 -1.61
C LEU A 39 4.80 6.24 -2.08
N LEU A 40 5.77 5.42 -2.49
CA LEU A 40 5.59 3.98 -2.62
C LEU A 40 6.19 3.32 -1.38
N ILE A 41 5.39 2.54 -0.66
CA ILE A 41 5.84 1.78 0.51
C ILE A 41 6.06 0.34 0.07
N HIS A 42 7.34 -0.06 0.09
CA HIS A 42 7.78 -1.39 -0.31
C HIS A 42 8.24 -2.21 0.90
N PRO A 43 7.85 -3.48 1.03
CA PRO A 43 8.26 -4.30 2.17
C PRO A 43 9.75 -4.63 2.12
N TRP A 44 10.44 -4.38 3.24
CA TRP A 44 11.83 -4.75 3.46
C TRP A 44 12.09 -4.91 4.96
N GLU A 45 13.15 -5.64 5.33
CA GLU A 45 13.48 -6.00 6.72
C GLU A 45 12.24 -6.53 7.48
N MET A 46 11.73 -7.70 7.06
CA MET A 46 10.44 -8.21 7.55
C MET A 46 10.51 -8.65 9.02
N LEU A 47 9.42 -8.41 9.77
CA LEU A 47 9.29 -8.91 11.14
C LEU A 47 9.48 -10.42 11.20
N GLY A 48 10.37 -10.87 12.10
CA GLY A 48 10.62 -12.30 12.29
C GLY A 48 11.39 -12.97 11.15
N GLU A 49 11.97 -12.20 10.23
CA GLU A 49 12.70 -12.71 9.06
C GLU A 49 13.76 -13.77 9.42
N LYS A 50 14.49 -13.58 10.53
CA LYS A 50 15.50 -14.53 11.02
C LYS A 50 14.97 -15.95 11.26
N ASP A 51 13.67 -16.07 11.56
CA ASP A 51 13.02 -17.33 11.92
C ASP A 51 12.41 -18.05 10.69
N ILE A 52 12.37 -17.37 9.53
CA ILE A 52 11.72 -17.86 8.30
C ILE A 52 12.68 -17.93 7.11
N GLN A 53 13.98 -18.15 7.32
CA GLN A 53 15.00 -18.12 6.26
C GLN A 53 14.90 -19.26 5.20
N LYS A 54 14.07 -20.28 5.41
CA LYS A 54 13.91 -21.39 4.47
C LYS A 54 12.75 -21.16 3.52
N TYR A 55 12.76 -21.85 2.37
CA TYR A 55 11.66 -21.89 1.39
C TYR A 55 11.19 -20.54 0.86
N TRP A 56 12.09 -19.55 0.88
CA TRP A 56 11.79 -18.19 0.41
C TRP A 56 10.64 -17.50 1.18
N LEU A 57 10.31 -18.00 2.38
CA LEU A 57 9.27 -17.46 3.24
C LEU A 57 9.42 -15.97 3.60
N PRO A 58 10.62 -15.33 3.64
CA PRO A 58 10.68 -13.89 3.87
C PRO A 58 9.93 -13.10 2.78
N TRP A 59 9.98 -13.58 1.52
CA TRP A 59 9.24 -12.99 0.41
C TRP A 59 7.79 -13.46 0.38
N LEU A 60 7.56 -14.78 0.52
CA LEU A 60 6.23 -15.36 0.31
C LEU A 60 5.25 -15.14 1.47
N VAL A 61 5.75 -14.87 2.68
CA VAL A 61 4.94 -14.66 3.90
C VAL A 61 5.33 -13.36 4.60
N GLY A 62 6.64 -13.11 4.75
CA GLY A 62 7.15 -11.93 5.44
C GLY A 62 6.71 -10.63 4.78
N MET A 63 6.96 -10.46 3.48
CA MET A 63 6.65 -9.21 2.76
C MET A 63 5.15 -8.84 2.81
N PRO A 64 4.19 -9.76 2.53
CA PRO A 64 2.77 -9.44 2.67
C PRO A 64 2.35 -9.05 4.10
N ALA A 65 2.92 -9.71 5.12
CA ALA A 65 2.65 -9.38 6.51
C ALA A 65 3.24 -8.02 6.90
N GLU A 66 4.44 -7.71 6.41
CA GLU A 66 5.15 -6.46 6.67
C GLU A 66 4.45 -5.25 6.04
N THR A 67 3.94 -5.38 4.81
CA THR A 67 3.08 -4.35 4.20
C THR A 67 1.81 -4.11 5.02
N THR A 68 1.18 -5.19 5.50
CA THR A 68 -0.03 -5.08 6.35
C THR A 68 0.26 -4.34 7.65
N ARG A 69 1.40 -4.64 8.28
CA ARG A 69 1.89 -3.93 9.46
C ARG A 69 2.08 -2.44 9.18
N ALA A 70 2.69 -2.07 8.05
CA ALA A 70 2.90 -0.67 7.67
C ALA A 70 1.58 0.09 7.47
N ILE A 71 0.60 -0.52 6.79
CA ILE A 71 -0.74 0.06 6.60
C ILE A 71 -1.40 0.31 7.97
N CYS A 72 -1.47 -0.72 8.82
CA CYS A 72 -2.06 -0.60 10.17
C CYS A 72 -1.35 0.45 11.02
N SER A 73 -0.02 0.52 10.94
CA SER A 73 0.81 1.49 11.65
C SER A 73 0.48 2.93 11.25
N LEU A 74 0.39 3.22 9.95
CA LEU A 74 0.04 4.55 9.45
C LEU A 74 -1.41 4.95 9.78
N ILE A 75 -2.33 3.99 9.75
CA ILE A 75 -3.73 4.20 10.12
C ILE A 75 -3.84 4.46 11.63
N PHE A 76 -3.38 3.54 12.48
CA PHE A 76 -3.55 3.66 13.93
C PHE A 76 -2.74 4.81 14.52
N GLY A 77 -1.56 5.11 13.98
CA GLY A 77 -0.77 6.30 14.35
C GLY A 77 -1.37 7.63 13.86
N GLY A 78 -2.47 7.60 13.10
CA GLY A 78 -3.18 8.80 12.64
C GLY A 78 -2.42 9.62 11.60
N VAL A 79 -1.42 9.04 10.92
CA VAL A 79 -0.61 9.76 9.92
C VAL A 79 -1.48 10.29 8.79
N LEU A 80 -2.43 9.46 8.32
CA LEU A 80 -3.35 9.84 7.24
C LEU A 80 -4.43 10.87 7.66
N GLU A 81 -4.70 11.02 8.96
CA GLU A 81 -5.55 12.11 9.46
C GLU A 81 -4.78 13.42 9.59
N ARG A 82 -3.52 13.35 10.00
CA ARG A 82 -2.64 14.52 10.12
C ARG A 82 -2.25 15.10 8.76
N PHE A 83 -2.08 14.23 7.75
CA PHE A 83 -1.62 14.59 6.41
C PHE A 83 -2.60 14.04 5.34
N PRO A 84 -3.81 14.60 5.24
CA PRO A 84 -4.88 14.07 4.39
C PRO A 84 -4.63 14.23 2.87
N LYS A 85 -3.61 15.00 2.45
CA LYS A 85 -3.21 15.17 1.04
C LYS A 85 -2.00 14.32 0.67
N LEU A 86 -1.44 13.58 1.62
CA LEU A 86 -0.35 12.65 1.36
C LEU A 86 -0.83 11.54 0.41
N ARG A 87 -0.02 11.24 -0.60
CA ARG A 87 -0.37 10.24 -1.62
C ARG A 87 0.52 9.01 -1.46
N ILE A 88 -0.06 7.91 -0.95
CA ILE A 88 0.67 6.69 -0.63
C ILE A 88 0.16 5.53 -1.49
N ALA A 89 1.06 4.76 -2.07
CA ALA A 89 0.80 3.44 -2.63
C ALA A 89 1.55 2.36 -1.84
N PHE A 90 0.95 1.17 -1.70
CA PHE A 90 1.59 0.00 -1.10
C PHE A 90 1.81 -1.10 -2.13
N ALA A 91 2.97 -1.74 -2.06
CA ALA A 91 3.31 -2.85 -2.95
C ALA A 91 2.49 -4.12 -2.65
N HIS A 92 2.42 -5.02 -3.63
CA HIS A 92 1.88 -6.37 -3.57
C HIS A 92 0.41 -6.43 -3.12
N GLY A 93 -0.45 -5.58 -3.70
CA GLY A 93 -1.87 -5.50 -3.35
C GLY A 93 -2.16 -5.03 -1.92
N GLY A 94 -1.19 -4.39 -1.24
CA GLY A 94 -1.29 -4.10 0.19
C GLY A 94 -1.00 -5.31 1.08
N GLY A 95 -0.33 -6.33 0.54
CA GLY A 95 0.00 -7.56 1.24
C GLY A 95 -1.25 -8.32 1.69
N SER A 96 -1.28 -8.72 2.97
CA SER A 96 -2.45 -9.41 3.55
C SER A 96 -3.53 -8.46 4.09
N PHE A 97 -3.38 -7.14 3.96
CA PHE A 97 -4.31 -6.16 4.54
C PHE A 97 -5.75 -6.31 4.02
N PRO A 98 -6.02 -6.41 2.70
CA PRO A 98 -7.38 -6.58 2.22
C PRO A 98 -8.08 -7.78 2.87
N TYR A 99 -7.39 -8.92 2.94
CA TYR A 99 -7.93 -10.16 3.49
C TYR A 99 -8.15 -10.10 5.00
N THR A 100 -7.24 -9.43 5.72
CA THR A 100 -7.28 -9.37 7.19
C THR A 100 -8.06 -8.17 7.72
N LEU A 101 -8.53 -7.26 6.86
CA LEU A 101 -9.24 -6.02 7.24
C LEU A 101 -10.40 -6.28 8.20
N GLY A 102 -11.22 -7.32 7.97
CA GLY A 102 -12.33 -7.65 8.86
C GLY A 102 -11.89 -7.97 10.29
N ARG A 103 -10.75 -8.66 10.45
CA ARG A 103 -10.15 -8.92 11.77
C ARG A 103 -9.59 -7.65 12.39
N ILE A 104 -8.92 -6.82 11.59
CA ILE A 104 -8.30 -5.56 12.02
C ILE A 104 -9.38 -4.60 12.54
N GLU A 105 -10.46 -4.41 11.79
CA GLU A 105 -11.60 -3.58 12.17
C GLU A 105 -12.34 -4.13 13.40
N HIS A 106 -12.58 -5.43 13.47
CA HIS A 106 -13.19 -6.01 14.66
C HIS A 106 -12.33 -5.78 15.90
N GLY A 107 -11.00 -6.00 15.79
CA GLY A 107 -10.03 -5.68 16.83
C GLY A 107 -10.07 -4.20 17.23
N TYR A 108 -10.20 -3.32 16.24
CA TYR A 108 -10.33 -1.88 16.42
C TYR A 108 -11.53 -1.49 17.28
N ALA A 109 -12.68 -2.15 17.07
CA ALA A 109 -13.91 -1.89 17.80
C ALA A 109 -13.90 -2.48 19.22
N VAL A 110 -13.31 -3.67 19.42
CA VAL A 110 -13.41 -4.39 20.72
C VAL A 110 -12.28 -4.08 21.70
N ARG A 111 -11.17 -3.49 21.24
CA ARG A 111 -10.03 -3.07 22.08
C ARG A 111 -9.61 -1.62 21.82
N PRO A 112 -10.53 -0.65 21.95
CA PRO A 112 -10.22 0.75 21.69
C PRO A 112 -9.09 1.27 22.59
N ASP A 113 -8.94 0.71 23.80
CA ASP A 113 -7.88 0.99 24.75
C ASP A 113 -6.46 0.71 24.22
N LEU A 114 -6.33 -0.16 23.21
CA LEU A 114 -5.04 -0.52 22.61
C LEU A 114 -4.77 0.13 21.25
N VAL A 115 -5.82 0.40 20.47
CA VAL A 115 -5.71 0.70 19.03
C VAL A 115 -6.29 2.05 18.64
N GLN A 116 -7.10 2.67 19.50
CA GLN A 116 -7.66 4.02 19.29
C GLN A 116 -6.90 5.09 20.08
N ILE A 117 -5.64 4.81 20.46
CA ILE A 117 -4.83 5.69 21.31
C ILE A 117 -4.51 7.00 20.58
N ASP A 118 -4.11 6.90 19.31
CA ASP A 118 -3.69 8.04 18.49
C ASP A 118 -4.69 8.42 17.39
N ASN A 119 -5.63 7.53 17.06
CA ASN A 119 -6.62 7.74 16.01
C ASN A 119 -7.95 7.04 16.29
N SER A 120 -9.05 7.79 16.27
CA SER A 120 -10.42 7.33 16.52
C SER A 120 -11.25 7.05 15.25
N VAL A 121 -10.62 7.02 14.08
CA VAL A 121 -11.24 6.65 12.79
C VAL A 121 -11.03 5.16 12.47
N SER A 122 -12.09 4.47 12.05
CA SER A 122 -12.04 3.05 11.71
C SER A 122 -11.02 2.77 10.60
N PRO A 123 -10.24 1.67 10.66
CA PRO A 123 -9.34 1.27 9.58
C PRO A 123 -10.06 1.07 8.24
N ARG A 124 -11.36 0.70 8.26
CA ARG A 124 -12.17 0.56 7.04
C ARG A 124 -12.42 1.90 6.34
N ASP A 125 -12.47 3.00 7.09
CA ASP A 125 -12.73 4.35 6.54
C ASP A 125 -11.51 4.92 5.77
N TYR A 126 -10.40 4.19 5.76
CA TYR A 126 -9.22 4.49 4.93
C TYR A 126 -9.22 3.81 3.58
N LEU A 127 -10.15 2.89 3.31
CA LEU A 127 -10.36 2.39 1.95
C LEU A 127 -10.73 3.58 1.06
N GLY A 128 -10.00 3.76 -0.04
CA GLY A 128 -10.14 4.95 -0.88
C GLY A 128 -9.14 6.08 -0.60
N LYS A 129 -8.40 6.05 0.52
CA LYS A 129 -7.43 7.10 0.89
C LYS A 129 -5.98 6.80 0.48
N PHE A 130 -5.69 5.57 0.06
CA PHE A 130 -4.37 5.15 -0.43
C PHE A 130 -4.52 4.19 -1.61
N TRP A 131 -3.44 3.99 -2.35
CA TRP A 131 -3.37 3.11 -3.51
C TRP A 131 -2.66 1.80 -3.16
N VAL A 132 -2.88 0.78 -3.97
CA VAL A 132 -2.12 -0.47 -3.99
C VAL A 132 -1.77 -0.82 -5.42
N ASP A 133 -0.72 -1.61 -5.62
CA ASP A 133 -0.52 -2.25 -6.93
C ASP A 133 -1.46 -3.45 -7.15
N SER A 134 -1.52 -3.96 -8.38
CA SER A 134 -2.30 -5.14 -8.76
C SER A 134 -1.55 -6.47 -8.62
N LEU A 135 -0.36 -6.47 -8.01
CA LEU A 135 0.55 -7.61 -8.03
C LEU A 135 0.15 -8.67 -7.00
N VAL A 136 -0.87 -9.46 -7.35
CA VAL A 136 -1.44 -10.51 -6.51
C VAL A 136 -1.48 -11.89 -7.17
N HIS A 137 -1.03 -11.98 -8.42
CA HIS A 137 -0.85 -13.18 -9.27
C HIS A 137 -2.11 -14.00 -9.61
N ASP A 138 -3.08 -14.10 -8.71
CA ASP A 138 -4.26 -14.95 -8.84
C ASP A 138 -5.53 -14.14 -9.15
N GLU A 139 -6.41 -14.72 -9.98
CA GLU A 139 -7.67 -14.09 -10.39
C GLU A 139 -8.63 -13.87 -9.22
N ARG A 140 -8.78 -14.84 -8.30
CA ARG A 140 -9.71 -14.70 -7.18
C ARG A 140 -9.20 -13.66 -6.19
N THR A 141 -7.89 -13.66 -5.94
CA THR A 141 -7.27 -12.63 -5.11
C THR A 141 -7.42 -11.25 -5.73
N PHE A 142 -7.28 -11.13 -7.05
CA PHE A 142 -7.49 -9.86 -7.75
C PHE A 142 -8.94 -9.37 -7.68
N GLN A 143 -9.93 -10.25 -7.88
CA GLN A 143 -11.34 -9.85 -7.72
C GLN A 143 -11.64 -9.41 -6.29
N TYR A 144 -11.13 -10.14 -5.30
CA TYR A 144 -11.28 -9.77 -3.89
C TYR A 144 -10.59 -8.44 -3.55
N LEU A 145 -9.42 -8.17 -4.14
CA LEU A 145 -8.73 -6.89 -4.01
C LEU A 145 -9.60 -5.74 -4.54
N ARG A 146 -10.21 -5.92 -5.71
CA ARG A 146 -11.10 -4.91 -6.33
C ARG A 146 -12.33 -4.63 -5.48
N GLU A 147 -12.97 -5.67 -4.96
CA GLU A 147 -14.12 -5.55 -4.05
C GLU A 147 -13.76 -4.80 -2.75
N THR A 148 -12.50 -4.91 -2.29
CA THR A 148 -12.05 -4.30 -1.03
C THR A 148 -11.51 -2.88 -1.20
N MET A 149 -10.58 -2.67 -2.15
CA MET A 149 -9.83 -1.42 -2.31
C MET A 149 -10.49 -0.41 -3.25
N THR A 150 -11.50 -0.83 -4.02
CA THR A 150 -12.09 -0.12 -5.16
C THR A 150 -11.18 -0.01 -6.38
N ASP A 151 -11.79 -0.01 -7.56
CA ASP A 151 -11.07 0.08 -8.84
C ASP A 151 -10.29 1.39 -9.03
N ASP A 152 -10.63 2.46 -8.29
CA ASP A 152 -10.00 3.78 -8.37
C ASP A 152 -8.68 3.90 -7.57
N LYS A 153 -8.29 2.83 -6.86
CA LYS A 153 -7.10 2.81 -6.00
C LYS A 153 -6.16 1.64 -6.29
N ILE A 154 -6.36 0.96 -7.41
CA ILE A 154 -5.49 -0.15 -7.87
C ILE A 154 -4.70 0.32 -9.08
N CYS A 155 -3.38 0.32 -8.98
CA CYS A 155 -2.47 0.62 -10.07
C CYS A 155 -1.85 -0.68 -10.61
N VAL A 156 -1.56 -0.78 -11.91
CA VAL A 156 -0.69 -1.86 -12.36
C VAL A 156 0.73 -1.70 -11.82
N GLY A 157 1.26 -2.78 -11.25
CA GLY A 157 2.65 -2.92 -10.84
C GLY A 157 3.10 -4.35 -11.10
N SER A 158 4.32 -4.54 -11.61
CA SER A 158 4.81 -5.84 -12.06
C SER A 158 5.99 -6.38 -11.27
N ASP A 159 6.62 -5.58 -10.40
CA ASP A 159 7.87 -5.93 -9.71
C ASP A 159 9.02 -6.31 -10.67
N TYR A 160 9.01 -5.74 -11.88
CA TYR A 160 10.11 -5.89 -12.82
C TYR A 160 11.41 -5.30 -12.23
N PRO A 161 12.58 -5.97 -12.34
CA PRO A 161 12.87 -7.16 -13.15
C PRO A 161 12.91 -8.48 -12.36
N PHE A 162 12.30 -8.55 -11.18
CA PHE A 162 12.41 -9.72 -10.32
C PHE A 162 11.59 -10.92 -10.85
N PRO A 163 12.06 -12.16 -10.64
CA PRO A 163 11.39 -13.35 -11.17
C PRO A 163 10.07 -13.67 -10.46
N LEU A 164 9.84 -13.12 -9.26
CA LEU A 164 8.56 -13.24 -8.57
C LEU A 164 7.49 -12.34 -9.20
N GLY A 165 7.89 -11.30 -9.93
CA GLY A 165 7.01 -10.34 -10.58
C GLY A 165 6.15 -10.91 -11.70
N GLU A 166 5.20 -10.09 -12.16
CA GLU A 166 4.35 -10.40 -13.31
C GLU A 166 5.18 -10.32 -14.61
N GLN A 167 5.32 -11.45 -15.30
CA GLN A 167 6.19 -11.57 -16.48
C GLN A 167 5.68 -10.78 -17.69
N HIS A 168 4.36 -10.58 -17.78
CA HIS A 168 3.70 -9.77 -18.79
C HIS A 168 2.95 -8.63 -18.07
N PRO A 169 3.59 -7.47 -17.86
CA PRO A 169 3.03 -6.39 -17.06
C PRO A 169 1.63 -5.97 -17.53
N GLY A 170 0.65 -6.08 -16.63
CA GLY A 170 -0.74 -5.73 -16.88
C GLY A 170 -1.62 -6.87 -17.39
N GLU A 171 -1.08 -8.05 -17.70
CA GLU A 171 -1.86 -9.17 -18.25
C GLU A 171 -3.04 -9.57 -17.36
N LEU A 172 -2.84 -9.62 -16.04
CA LEU A 172 -3.91 -9.95 -15.10
C LEU A 172 -5.09 -8.96 -15.20
N VAL A 173 -4.79 -7.67 -15.29
CA VAL A 173 -5.79 -6.60 -15.42
C VAL A 173 -6.47 -6.65 -16.78
N GLU A 174 -5.70 -6.81 -17.87
CA GLU A 174 -6.23 -6.89 -19.23
C GLU A 174 -7.19 -8.07 -19.42
N ARG A 175 -6.85 -9.22 -18.82
CA ARG A 175 -7.67 -10.43 -18.91
C ARG A 175 -8.95 -10.34 -18.10
N LEU A 176 -8.91 -9.74 -16.91
CA LEU A 176 -10.00 -9.80 -15.93
C LEU A 176 -10.90 -8.56 -15.91
N VAL A 177 -10.44 -7.42 -16.43
CA VAL A 177 -11.20 -6.17 -16.48
C VAL A 177 -11.66 -5.90 -17.90
N THR A 178 -12.89 -6.35 -18.19
CA THR A 178 -13.49 -6.25 -19.53
C THR A 178 -13.97 -4.84 -19.86
N ASP A 179 -14.46 -4.10 -18.85
CA ASP A 179 -14.86 -2.70 -18.99
C ASP A 179 -13.65 -1.80 -19.32
N GLU A 180 -13.70 -1.14 -20.48
CA GLU A 180 -12.59 -0.35 -21.01
C GLU A 180 -12.27 0.87 -20.12
N ALA A 181 -13.30 1.51 -19.55
CA ALA A 181 -13.11 2.67 -18.69
C ALA A 181 -12.36 2.27 -17.40
N THR A 182 -12.78 1.18 -16.76
CA THR A 182 -12.16 0.63 -15.56
C THR A 182 -10.77 0.09 -15.83
N ARG A 183 -10.59 -0.63 -16.94
CA ARG A 183 -9.28 -1.14 -17.37
C ARG A 183 -8.30 0.02 -17.58
N GLY A 184 -8.72 1.08 -18.27
CA GLY A 184 -7.91 2.29 -18.45
C GLY A 184 -7.55 2.99 -17.14
N LYS A 185 -8.44 2.98 -16.14
CA LYS A 185 -8.10 3.49 -14.80
C LYS A 185 -6.92 2.75 -14.19
N MET A 186 -6.99 1.42 -14.12
CA MET A 186 -5.95 0.60 -13.50
C MET A 186 -4.63 0.61 -14.27
N LEU A 187 -4.71 0.54 -15.60
CA LEU A 187 -3.52 0.51 -16.46
C LEU A 187 -2.73 1.82 -16.44
N HIS A 188 -3.37 2.96 -16.22
CA HIS A 188 -2.65 4.24 -16.26
C HIS A 188 -3.23 5.39 -15.42
N ARG A 189 -4.56 5.62 -15.37
CA ARG A 189 -5.09 6.85 -14.73
C ARG A 189 -4.85 6.88 -13.23
N ASN A 190 -5.00 5.75 -12.54
CA ASN A 190 -4.78 5.67 -11.11
C ASN A 190 -3.33 5.99 -10.74
N ALA A 191 -2.37 5.54 -11.56
CA ALA A 191 -0.95 5.87 -11.38
C ALA A 191 -0.69 7.37 -11.61
N LEU A 192 -1.32 7.97 -12.61
CA LEU A 192 -1.23 9.42 -12.86
C LEU A 192 -1.83 10.23 -11.71
N ASP A 193 -2.96 9.81 -11.17
CA ASP A 193 -3.61 10.46 -10.02
C ASP A 193 -2.73 10.35 -8.75
N TRP A 194 -2.18 9.16 -8.48
CA TRP A 194 -1.27 8.93 -7.36
C TRP A 194 0.01 9.76 -7.48
N LEU A 195 0.63 9.78 -8.66
CA LEU A 195 1.86 10.55 -8.92
C LEU A 195 1.59 12.04 -9.15
N ASN A 196 0.32 12.45 -9.28
CA ASN A 196 -0.11 13.80 -9.67
C ASN A 196 0.54 14.26 -10.98
N LEU A 197 0.50 13.39 -11.99
CA LEU A 197 1.02 13.64 -13.34
C LEU A 197 -0.14 13.81 -14.34
N LYS A 198 0.12 14.57 -15.41
CA LYS A 198 -0.82 14.73 -16.52
C LYS A 198 -0.27 14.04 -17.76
N ILE A 199 -1.14 13.42 -18.55
CA ILE A 199 -0.78 12.96 -19.90
C ILE A 199 -0.59 14.22 -20.75
N SER A 200 0.61 14.38 -21.30
CA SER A 200 0.95 15.41 -22.29
C SER A 200 0.49 15.01 -23.68
#